data_AF-A0A7W0FSP1-F1
#
_entry.id   AF-A0A7W0FSP1-F1
#
_cell.length_a   1.000
_cell.length_b   1.000
_cell.length_c   1.000
_cell.angle_alpha   90.00
_cell.angle_beta   90.00
_cell.angle_gamma   90.00
#
_symmetry.space_group_name_H-M   'P 1'
#
loop_
_entity.id
_entity.type
_entity.pdbx_description
1 polymer ?
#
loop_
_entity_poly.entity_id
_entity_poly.type
_entity_poly.pdbx_seq_one_letter_code
_entity_poly.pdbx_strand_id
1 'polypeptide(L)'
;MLIRLAEDYAAAELGDHLVAVRLLAAADATRERLATPRPPSQQAEIAKPIAKTRAGLTAQEWDDAYRAGCSMTVEDTLTQAHQAAL
;
A
#
# COMPACT_ATOMS: atom_id res chain seq x y z
N MET A 1 -10.35 3.59 10.24
CA MET A 1 -10.48 4.24 8.92
C MET A 1 -9.78 3.34 7.91
N LEU A 2 -10.40 3.07 6.75
CA LEU A 2 -9.90 2.06 5.80
C LEU A 2 -8.49 2.36 5.27
N ILE A 3 -8.11 3.64 5.12
CA ILE A 3 -6.75 4.03 4.70
C ILE A 3 -5.69 3.42 5.63
N ARG A 4 -5.89 3.50 6.96
CA ARG A 4 -4.93 2.95 7.92
C ARG A 4 -4.86 1.42 7.82
N LEU A 5 -6.00 0.78 7.63
CA LEU A 5 -6.05 -0.67 7.43
C LEU A 5 -5.28 -1.11 6.17
N ALA A 6 -5.38 -0.36 5.07
CA ALA A 6 -4.61 -0.63 3.87
C ALA A 6 -3.11 -0.40 4.07
N GLU A 7 -2.71 0.63 4.83
CA GLU A 7 -1.32 0.85 5.22
C GLU A 7 -0.78 -0.29 6.07
N ASP A 8 -1.56 -0.78 7.03
CA ASP A 8 -1.20 -1.90 7.89
C ASP A 8 -1.13 -3.21 7.09
N TYR A 9 -2.05 -3.44 6.15
CA TYR A 9 -2.02 -4.61 5.25
C TYR A 9 -0.82 -4.55 4.28
N ALA A 10 -0.50 -3.38 3.74
CA ALA A 10 0.70 -3.18 2.94
C ALA A 10 1.95 -3.52 3.76
N ALA A 11 1.98 -3.08 5.01
CA ALA A 11 3.08 -3.33 5.94
C ALA A 11 3.14 -4.79 6.46
N ALA A 12 2.04 -5.52 6.44
CA ALA A 12 2.01 -6.93 6.84
C ALA A 12 2.73 -7.84 5.83
N GLU A 13 2.93 -7.39 4.59
CA GLU A 13 3.65 -8.11 3.54
C GLU A 13 3.24 -9.59 3.46
N LEU A 14 1.97 -9.86 3.12
CA LEU A 14 1.38 -11.21 3.06
C LEU A 14 1.96 -12.13 1.96
N GLY A 15 3.23 -11.94 1.57
CA GLY A 15 3.94 -12.72 0.57
C GLY A 15 3.90 -12.13 -0.85
N ASP A 16 3.10 -11.08 -1.09
CA ASP A 16 2.99 -10.42 -2.39
C ASP A 16 3.38 -8.94 -2.29
N HIS A 17 4.60 -8.64 -2.75
CA HIS A 17 5.13 -7.27 -2.77
C HIS A 17 4.31 -6.35 -3.71
N LEU A 18 3.75 -6.86 -4.81
CA LEU A 18 2.99 -6.04 -5.76
C LEU A 18 1.66 -5.60 -5.13
N VAL A 19 0.99 -6.51 -4.42
CA VAL A 19 -0.24 -6.19 -3.67
C VAL A 19 0.05 -5.18 -2.57
N ALA A 20 1.15 -5.34 -1.82
CA ALA A 20 1.55 -4.38 -0.79
C ALA A 20 1.77 -2.96 -1.37
N VAL A 21 2.43 -2.84 -2.52
CA VAL A 21 2.62 -1.54 -3.20
C VAL A 21 1.29 -0.93 -3.64
N ARG A 22 0.35 -1.73 -4.18
CA ARG A 22 -0.96 -1.23 -4.61
C ARG A 22 -1.77 -0.68 -3.43
N LEU A 23 -1.77 -1.38 -2.29
CA LEU A 23 -2.42 -0.93 -1.06
C LEU A 23 -1.83 0.38 -0.55
N LEU A 24 -0.50 0.49 -0.51
CA LEU A 24 0.20 1.72 -0.12
C LEU A 24 -0.20 2.88 -1.05
N ALA A 25 -0.18 2.67 -2.36
CA ALA A 25 -0.49 3.70 -3.34
C ALA A 25 -1.96 4.16 -3.28
N ALA A 26 -2.91 3.24 -3.07
CA ALA A 26 -4.32 3.59 -2.87
C ALA A 26 -4.52 4.40 -1.58
N ALA A 27 -3.79 4.05 -0.51
CA ALA A 27 -3.79 4.80 0.73
C ALA A 27 -3.21 6.22 0.54
N ASP A 28 -2.05 6.35 -0.09
CA ASP A 28 -1.39 7.63 -0.40
C ASP A 28 -2.31 8.53 -1.24
N ALA A 29 -2.85 8.01 -2.35
CA ALA A 29 -3.75 8.76 -3.24
C ALA A 29 -5.02 9.23 -2.51
N THR A 30 -5.55 8.41 -1.60
CA THR A 30 -6.73 8.79 -0.81
C THR A 30 -6.38 9.86 0.23
N ARG A 31 -5.21 9.79 0.87
CA ARG A 31 -4.73 10.83 1.79
C ARG A 31 -4.55 12.16 1.09
N GLU A 32 -3.92 12.14 -0.09
CA GLU A 32 -3.72 13.33 -0.92
C GLU A 32 -5.07 13.97 -1.30
N ARG A 33 -6.01 13.17 -1.79
CA ARG A 33 -7.37 13.63 -2.16
C ARG A 33 -8.14 14.25 -1.00
N LEU A 34 -7.94 13.72 0.21
CA LEU A 34 -8.59 14.22 1.43
C LEU A 34 -7.79 15.32 2.13
N ALA A 35 -6.61 15.69 1.63
CA ALA A 35 -5.65 16.58 2.30
C ALA A 35 -5.34 16.13 3.75
N THR A 36 -5.24 14.83 3.98
CA THR A 36 -4.99 14.23 5.30
C THR A 36 -3.64 13.53 5.34
N PRO A 37 -2.55 14.26 5.67
CA PRO A 37 -1.21 13.68 5.67
C PRO A 37 -1.11 12.48 6.61
N ARG A 38 -0.22 11.54 6.28
CA ARG A 38 0.04 10.39 7.14
C ARG A 38 0.60 10.85 8.49
N PRO A 39 0.05 10.40 9.63
CA PRO A 39 0.61 10.71 10.93
C PRO A 39 2.06 10.21 11.05
N PRO A 40 2.97 10.93 11.74
CA PRO A 40 4.35 10.50 11.91
C PRO A 40 4.51 9.09 12.52
N SER A 41 3.63 8.72 13.46
CA SER A 41 3.62 7.39 14.07
C SER A 41 3.34 6.29 13.05
N GLN A 42 2.34 6.50 12.19
CA GLN A 42 2.02 5.56 11.11
C GLN A 42 3.13 5.49 10.06
N GLN A 43 3.72 6.64 9.71
CA GLN A 43 4.85 6.67 8.78
C GLN A 43 6.04 5.86 9.31
N ALA A 44 6.34 5.99 10.60
CA ALA A 44 7.41 5.22 11.24
C ALA A 44 7.09 3.72 11.29
N GLU A 45 5.83 3.35 11.56
CA GLU A 45 5.35 1.97 11.62
C GLU A 45 5.52 1.24 10.29
N ILE A 46 5.11 1.87 9.18
CA ILE A 46 5.16 1.22 7.86
C ILE A 46 6.52 1.36 7.16
N ALA A 47 7.41 2.26 7.59
CA ALA A 47 8.64 2.57 6.87
C ALA A 47 9.52 1.34 6.62
N LYS A 48 9.73 0.51 7.64
CA LYS A 48 10.59 -0.68 7.53
C LYS A 48 9.98 -1.76 6.62
N PRO A 49 8.70 -2.14 6.77
CA PRO A 49 8.04 -3.02 5.81
C PRO A 49 8.09 -2.48 4.38
N ILE A 50 7.71 -1.23 4.14
CA ILE A 50 7.72 -0.67 2.79
C ILE A 50 9.13 -0.66 2.17
N ALA A 51 10.18 -0.42 2.96
CA ALA A 51 11.56 -0.54 2.48
C ALA A 51 11.93 -1.98 2.08
N LYS A 52 11.45 -3.00 2.81
CA LYS A 52 11.64 -4.41 2.46
C LYS A 52 10.88 -4.76 1.17
N THR A 53 9.61 -4.37 1.07
CA THR A 53 8.81 -4.51 -0.17
C THR A 53 9.53 -3.88 -1.36
N ARG A 54 10.08 -2.67 -1.19
CA ARG A 54 10.85 -1.97 -2.23
C ARG A 54 12.08 -2.75 -2.68
N ALA A 55 12.81 -3.36 -1.75
CA ALA A 55 14.00 -4.15 -2.04
C ALA A 55 13.68 -5.46 -2.80
N GLY A 56 12.44 -5.94 -2.67
CA GLY A 56 11.98 -7.17 -3.31
C GLY A 56 11.37 -6.98 -4.70
N LEU A 57 11.42 -5.77 -5.27
CA LEU A 57 10.87 -5.44 -6.59
C LEU A 57 11.91 -4.68 -7.42
N THR A 58 11.84 -4.85 -8.74
CA THR A 58 12.52 -3.95 -9.66
C THR A 58 11.93 -2.54 -9.62
N ALA A 59 12.65 -1.55 -10.16
CA ALA A 59 12.14 -0.19 -10.31
C ALA A 59 10.82 -0.17 -11.10
N GLN A 60 10.77 -0.89 -12.22
CA GLN A 60 9.61 -0.94 -13.10
C GLN A 60 8.39 -1.59 -12.43
N GLU A 61 8.57 -2.73 -11.76
CA GLU A 61 7.47 -3.42 -11.06
C GLU A 61 6.85 -2.55 -9.97
N TRP A 62 7.68 -1.83 -9.22
CA TRP A 62 7.21 -0.86 -8.24
C TRP A 62 6.42 0.27 -8.90
N ASP A 63 6.97 0.90 -9.93
CA ASP A 63 6.34 2.06 -10.58
C ASP A 63 4.99 1.66 -11.20
N ASP A 64 4.90 0.49 -11.81
CA ASP A 64 3.67 -0.04 -12.38
C ASP A 64 2.65 -0.41 -11.31
N ALA A 65 3.08 -1.10 -10.24
CA ALA A 65 2.20 -1.45 -9.13
C ALA A 65 1.69 -0.21 -8.38
N TYR A 66 2.55 0.78 -8.18
CA TYR A 66 2.19 2.02 -7.50
C TYR A 66 1.19 2.82 -8.34
N ARG A 67 1.45 2.97 -9.65
CA ARG A 67 0.51 3.63 -10.57
C ARG A 67 -0.84 2.93 -10.63
N ALA A 68 -0.84 1.59 -10.65
CA ALA A 68 -2.07 0.80 -10.61
C ALA A 68 -2.83 1.00 -9.29
N GLY A 69 -2.15 1.04 -8.14
CA GLY A 69 -2.80 1.29 -6.86
C GLY A 69 -3.37 2.70 -6.74
N CYS A 70 -2.70 3.72 -7.29
CA CYS A 70 -3.20 5.09 -7.30
C CYS A 70 -4.54 5.27 -8.03
N SER A 71 -4.87 4.40 -9.00
CA SER A 71 -6.15 4.44 -9.71
C SER A 71 -7.26 3.62 -9.05
N MET A 72 -6.97 2.91 -7.96
CA MET A 72 -7.91 2.07 -7.23
C MET A 72 -8.47 2.77 -5.99
N THR A 73 -9.62 2.29 -5.51
CA THR A 73 -10.09 2.63 -4.17
C THR A 73 -9.36 1.80 -3.10
N VAL A 74 -9.41 2.26 -1.86
CA VAL A 74 -8.85 1.50 -0.72
C VAL A 74 -9.63 0.19 -0.52
N GLU A 75 -10.94 0.22 -0.75
CA GLU A 75 -11.82 -0.94 -0.70
C GLU A 75 -11.49 -1.98 -1.77
N ASP A 76 -11.24 -1.56 -3.01
CA ASP A 76 -10.85 -2.46 -4.11
C ASP A 76 -9.51 -3.14 -3.83
N THR A 77 -8.52 -2.38 -3.34
CA THR A 77 -7.19 -2.93 -3.02
C THR A 77 -7.22 -3.89 -1.85
N LEU A 78 -8.02 -3.60 -0.81
CA LEU A 78 -8.24 -4.54 0.31
C LEU A 78 -8.94 -5.82 -0.13
N THR A 79 -9.92 -5.71 -1.04
CA THR A 79 -10.61 -6.88 -1.61
C THR A 79 -9.64 -7.74 -2.40
N GLN A 80 -8.80 -7.14 -3.25
CA GLN A 80 -7.77 -7.85 -4.00
C GLN A 80 -6.77 -8.55 -3.08
N ALA A 81 -6.30 -7.85 -2.03
CA ALA A 81 -5.36 -8.41 -1.08
C ALA A 81 -5.95 -9.61 -0.31
N HIS A 82 -7.23 -9.54 0.06
CA HIS A 82 -7.91 -10.65 0.72
C HIS A 82 -8.04 -11.88 -0.19
N GLN A 83 -8.32 -11.67 -1.48
CA GLN A 83 -8.40 -12.76 -2.46
C GLN A 83 -7.04 -13.41 -2.75
N ALA A 84 -5.95 -12.66 -2.68
CA ALA A 84 -4.60 -13.17 -2.89
C ALA A 84 -4.04 -13.97 -1.69
N ALA A 85 -4.65 -13.82 -0.51
CA ALA A 85 -4.22 -14.50 0.72
C ALA A 85 -4.91 -15.85 0.97
N LEU A 86 -5.81 -16.28 0.06
CA LEU A 86 -6.47 -17.59 0.03
C LEU A 86 -5.71 -18.56 -0.89
#